data_AF-A0A4U1X1J1-F1
#
_entry.id   AF-A0A4U1X1J1-F1
#
_cell.length_a   1.000
_cell.length_b   1.000
_cell.length_c   1.000
_cell.angle_alpha   90.00
_cell.angle_beta   90.00
_cell.angle_gamma   90.00
#
_symmetry.space_group_name_H-M   'P 1'
#
loop_
_entity.id
_entity.type
_entity.pdbx_description
1 polymer ?
#
loop_
_entity_poly.entity_id
_entity_poly.type
_entity_poly.pdbx_seq_one_letter_code
_entity_poly.pdbx_strand_id
1 'polypeptide(L)'
;MSESTKSFNQLGLSEHLLATLSELNFTAPTSVQEQAIPLVLEGKDVLAGAQTGTGKTAAFGLPIIQRLIETKDNVIPNPKLVRALVLVPTRELAQQVFDNLTSYAKGTNIKVVVAYGGVSMKVQTDNLRGGADILVATPGRLIDHMFTRNIMLSQTEVLVLDEADRMLDMGFMPDIKRILSRMNEVRQTLFFSATFDNKIKAIAHRMMQKPSEIQVTPKNSTAETVTQMVYPVDKSRKSELLAYLIGSKNWQQVLVFTKTKQGTDALVKELKLDGIKAASINGDKSQGARQKALDDFKSGKVRALIATDVAARGIDIQQLEQVVNYDMPYKAEDYVHRIGRTGRAGNSGLAISLMSQDEAYLLGDIERLLDTRLPQEWLEGFEPSLEKDLAPERGGRSKSRSSEKRKMKAKLKIHQNRGKARR
;
A
#
# COMPACT_ATOMS: atom_id res chain seq x y z
N MET A 1 -20.52 11.28 20.76
CA MET A 1 -20.33 9.94 21.37
C MET A 1 -19.07 10.02 22.20
N SER A 2 -19.08 9.51 23.43
CA SER A 2 -18.03 9.71 24.45
C SER A 2 -16.65 9.27 23.98
N GLU A 3 -15.73 10.22 23.77
CA GLU A 3 -14.30 9.95 23.70
C GLU A 3 -13.83 9.44 25.06
N SER A 4 -13.76 8.12 25.20
CA SER A 4 -13.12 7.47 26.33
C SER A 4 -11.61 7.70 26.21
N THR A 5 -11.06 8.65 26.96
CA THR A 5 -9.62 8.96 27.04
C THR A 5 -8.85 7.87 27.81
N LYS A 6 -8.71 6.67 27.24
CA LYS A 6 -7.83 5.64 27.82
C LYS A 6 -6.38 6.00 27.58
N SER A 7 -5.54 5.85 28.58
CA SER A 7 -4.08 5.99 28.45
C SER A 7 -3.43 4.65 28.12
N PHE A 8 -2.24 4.65 27.50
CA PHE A 8 -1.54 3.42 27.10
C PHE A 8 -1.29 2.44 28.26
N ASN A 9 -1.10 2.96 29.48
CA ASN A 9 -0.95 2.15 30.70
C ASN A 9 -2.19 1.28 31.02
N GLN A 10 -3.38 1.65 30.55
CA GLN A 10 -4.62 0.90 30.76
C GLN A 10 -4.82 -0.21 29.71
N LEU A 11 -3.92 -0.34 28.74
CA LEU A 11 -4.01 -1.33 27.65
C LEU A 11 -3.27 -2.64 27.95
N GLY A 12 -2.68 -2.79 29.14
CA GLY A 12 -1.95 -4.01 29.54
C GLY A 12 -0.52 -4.10 29.03
N LEU A 13 0.06 -2.99 28.56
CA LEU A 13 1.43 -2.93 28.08
C LEU A 13 2.44 -2.91 29.25
N SER A 14 3.59 -3.56 29.06
CA SER A 14 4.69 -3.58 30.03
C SER A 14 5.33 -2.20 30.22
N GLU A 15 5.92 -1.97 31.41
CA GLU A 15 6.60 -0.69 31.73
C GLU A 15 7.69 -0.33 30.72
N HIS A 16 8.43 -1.33 30.22
CA HIS A 16 9.46 -1.14 29.19
C HIS A 16 8.88 -0.57 27.88
N LEU A 17 7.73 -1.09 27.45
CA LEU A 17 7.06 -0.60 26.24
C LEU A 17 6.44 0.78 26.47
N LEU A 18 5.89 1.06 27.65
CA LEU A 18 5.37 2.39 28.01
C LEU A 18 6.47 3.46 28.01
N ALA A 19 7.67 3.13 28.51
CA ALA A 19 8.84 4.00 28.44
C ALA A 19 9.25 4.26 26.99
N THR A 20 9.35 3.21 26.16
CA THR A 20 9.66 3.33 24.73
C THR A 20 8.63 4.20 24.00
N LEU A 21 7.34 4.04 24.29
CA LEU A 21 6.27 4.87 23.70
C LEU A 21 6.40 6.34 24.11
N SER A 22 6.78 6.61 25.35
CA SER A 22 7.02 7.97 25.85
C SER A 22 8.21 8.62 25.12
N GLU A 23 9.31 7.90 24.88
CA GLU A 23 10.44 8.38 24.07
C GLU A 23 10.05 8.67 22.62
N LEU A 24 9.12 7.89 22.07
CA LEU A 24 8.59 8.06 20.72
C LEU A 24 7.47 9.13 20.65
N ASN A 25 7.20 9.84 21.74
CA ASN A 25 6.19 10.89 21.87
C ASN A 25 4.75 10.41 21.58
N PHE A 26 4.43 9.17 21.94
CA PHE A 26 3.04 8.68 21.91
C PHE A 26 2.29 9.21 23.14
N THR A 27 1.29 10.07 22.92
CA THR A 27 0.54 10.73 23.99
C THR A 27 -0.74 9.98 24.36
N ALA A 28 -1.55 9.61 23.38
CA ALA A 28 -2.81 8.90 23.56
C ALA A 28 -2.98 7.78 22.52
N PRO A 29 -3.57 6.64 22.89
CA PRO A 29 -3.87 5.58 21.95
C PRO A 29 -4.99 6.00 20.99
N THR A 30 -4.86 5.58 19.75
CA THR A 30 -5.93 5.69 18.76
C THR A 30 -7.01 4.65 19.03
N SER A 31 -8.24 4.86 18.56
CA SER A 31 -9.35 3.93 18.80
C SER A 31 -9.08 2.49 18.32
N VAL A 32 -8.27 2.30 17.26
CA VAL A 32 -7.85 0.94 16.83
C VAL A 32 -6.86 0.31 17.82
N GLN A 33 -5.96 1.10 18.41
CA GLN A 33 -5.01 0.63 19.42
C GLN A 33 -5.74 0.26 20.72
N GLU A 34 -6.67 1.11 21.18
CA GLU A 34 -7.46 0.87 22.39
C GLU A 34 -8.25 -0.44 22.34
N GLN A 35 -8.82 -0.77 21.18
CA GLN A 35 -9.63 -1.97 21.00
C GLN A 35 -8.77 -3.20 20.68
N ALA A 36 -7.73 -3.06 19.85
CA ALA A 36 -6.96 -4.20 19.37
C ALA A 36 -5.90 -4.67 20.37
N ILE A 37 -5.18 -3.76 21.03
CA ILE A 37 -4.02 -4.14 21.87
C ILE A 37 -4.42 -5.17 22.96
N PRO A 38 -5.49 -4.96 23.76
CA PRO A 38 -5.89 -5.94 24.76
C PRO A 38 -6.25 -7.30 24.17
N LEU A 39 -7.00 -7.33 23.06
CA LEU A 39 -7.38 -8.59 22.41
C LEU A 39 -6.18 -9.35 21.84
N VAL A 40 -5.19 -8.63 21.31
CA VAL A 40 -3.97 -9.25 20.79
C VAL A 40 -3.13 -9.81 21.93
N LEU A 41 -3.02 -9.10 23.08
CA LEU A 41 -2.35 -9.61 24.29
C LEU A 41 -3.02 -10.88 24.83
N GLU A 42 -4.35 -10.96 24.79
CA GLU A 42 -5.12 -12.15 25.16
C GLU A 42 -4.92 -13.35 24.21
N GLY A 43 -4.18 -13.18 23.10
CA GLY A 43 -3.93 -14.23 22.13
C GLY A 43 -5.08 -14.49 21.16
N LYS A 44 -6.09 -13.61 21.12
CA LYS A 44 -7.24 -13.75 20.21
C LYS A 44 -6.87 -13.38 18.78
N ASP A 45 -7.55 -14.03 17.83
CA ASP A 45 -7.56 -13.61 16.44
C ASP A 45 -8.32 -12.28 16.31
N VAL A 46 -7.78 -11.33 15.54
CA VAL A 46 -8.36 -9.99 15.39
C VAL A 46 -8.51 -9.62 13.92
N LEU A 47 -9.73 -9.26 13.52
CA LEU A 47 -10.02 -8.68 12.21
C LEU A 47 -10.36 -7.20 12.42
N ALA A 48 -9.41 -6.32 12.08
CA ALA A 48 -9.52 -4.88 12.31
C ALA A 48 -9.66 -4.09 11.01
N GLY A 49 -10.78 -3.37 10.89
CA GLY A 49 -11.05 -2.37 9.85
C GLY A 49 -10.69 -0.97 10.34
N ALA A 50 -9.56 -0.43 9.85
CA ALA A 50 -9.13 0.93 10.15
C ALA A 50 -8.29 1.53 9.01
N GLN A 51 -8.43 2.84 8.81
CA GLN A 51 -7.74 3.57 7.74
C GLN A 51 -6.20 3.53 7.89
N THR A 52 -5.49 3.82 6.81
CA THR A 52 -4.02 3.95 6.87
C THR A 52 -3.61 5.18 7.67
N GLY A 53 -2.59 5.06 8.52
CA GLY A 53 -2.12 6.17 9.35
C GLY A 53 -2.81 6.29 10.71
N THR A 54 -3.77 5.41 11.04
CA THR A 54 -4.43 5.38 12.36
C THR A 54 -3.64 4.55 13.40
N GLY A 55 -2.34 4.34 13.21
CA GLY A 55 -1.52 3.61 14.20
C GLY A 55 -1.70 2.09 14.24
N LYS A 56 -2.17 1.44 13.16
CA LYS A 56 -2.35 -0.03 13.06
C LYS A 56 -1.07 -0.82 13.38
N THR A 57 0.09 -0.33 12.95
CA THR A 57 1.38 -0.99 13.21
C THR A 57 1.68 -1.09 14.70
N ALA A 58 1.38 -0.06 15.50
CA ALA A 58 1.52 -0.15 16.94
C ALA A 58 0.46 -1.06 17.57
N ALA A 59 -0.76 -1.09 17.02
CA ALA A 59 -1.86 -1.90 17.51
C ALA A 59 -1.57 -3.41 17.49
N PHE A 60 -0.85 -3.91 16.48
CA PHE A 60 -0.35 -5.30 16.49
C PHE A 60 1.09 -5.43 16.99
N GLY A 61 1.94 -4.43 16.74
CA GLY A 61 3.38 -4.53 17.00
C GLY A 61 3.73 -4.58 18.47
N LEU A 62 3.16 -3.68 19.27
CA LEU A 62 3.39 -3.60 20.72
C LEU A 62 3.03 -4.91 21.44
N PRO A 63 1.82 -5.47 21.27
CA PRO A 63 1.46 -6.71 21.96
C PRO A 63 2.25 -7.92 21.46
N ILE A 64 2.65 -7.97 20.18
CA ILE A 64 3.55 -9.01 19.67
C ILE A 64 4.92 -8.92 20.35
N ILE A 65 5.52 -7.73 20.40
CA ILE A 65 6.83 -7.53 21.02
C ILE A 65 6.78 -7.94 22.50
N GLN A 66 5.76 -7.52 23.23
CA GLN A 66 5.56 -7.91 24.63
C GLN A 66 5.52 -9.43 24.80
N ARG A 67 4.65 -10.10 24.05
CA ARG A 67 4.51 -11.56 24.10
C ARG A 67 5.83 -12.26 23.80
N LEU A 68 6.59 -11.78 22.81
CA LEU A 68 7.87 -12.40 22.43
C LEU A 68 8.94 -12.22 23.51
N ILE A 69 8.93 -11.09 24.25
CA ILE A 69 9.81 -10.86 25.41
C ILE A 69 9.46 -11.85 26.53
N GLU A 70 8.18 -11.96 26.88
CA GLU A 70 7.70 -12.81 27.99
C GLU A 70 7.91 -14.31 27.76
N THR A 71 7.91 -14.75 26.50
CA THR A 71 7.99 -16.17 26.13
C THR A 71 9.37 -16.60 25.62
N LYS A 72 10.37 -15.71 25.66
CA LYS A 72 11.68 -15.93 25.03
C LYS A 72 12.42 -17.17 25.56
N ASP A 73 12.35 -17.42 26.86
CA ASP A 73 13.08 -18.52 27.51
C ASP A 73 12.50 -19.90 27.19
N ASN A 74 11.29 -19.95 26.62
CA ASN A 74 10.59 -21.19 26.29
C ASN A 74 10.89 -21.72 24.88
N VAL A 75 11.73 -21.03 24.10
CA VAL A 75 11.96 -21.35 22.69
C VAL A 75 13.35 -21.96 22.48
N ILE A 76 13.37 -23.17 21.91
CA ILE A 76 14.61 -23.83 21.50
C ILE A 76 15.28 -22.98 20.41
N PRO A 77 16.54 -22.55 20.58
CA PRO A 77 17.25 -21.76 19.58
C PRO A 77 17.31 -22.49 18.23
N ASN A 78 16.61 -21.96 17.23
CA ASN A 78 16.66 -22.46 15.87
C ASN A 78 17.08 -21.31 14.93
N PRO A 79 18.23 -21.43 14.23
CA PRO A 79 18.82 -20.35 13.45
C PRO A 79 18.04 -19.97 12.19
N LYS A 80 16.88 -20.59 11.94
CA LYS A 80 15.98 -20.32 10.82
C LYS A 80 14.55 -20.00 11.25
N LEU A 81 14.30 -19.96 12.56
CA LEU A 81 12.97 -19.77 13.12
C LEU A 81 12.48 -18.35 12.86
N VAL A 82 11.20 -18.24 12.49
CA VAL A 82 10.42 -17.01 12.47
C VAL A 82 9.30 -17.17 13.50
N ARG A 83 9.28 -16.35 14.55
CA ARG A 83 8.25 -16.43 15.61
C ARG A 83 7.00 -15.63 15.26
N ALA A 84 7.16 -14.40 14.74
CA ALA A 84 6.07 -13.60 14.21
C ALA A 84 6.34 -13.22 12.75
N LEU A 85 5.34 -13.39 11.89
CA LEU A 85 5.39 -13.04 10.48
C LEU A 85 4.41 -11.92 10.18
N VAL A 86 4.90 -10.81 9.62
CA VAL A 86 4.08 -9.69 9.15
C VAL A 86 4.15 -9.62 7.63
N LEU A 87 3.04 -9.96 6.97
CA LEU A 87 2.88 -9.88 5.52
C LEU A 87 2.33 -8.51 5.13
N VAL A 88 2.99 -7.88 4.16
CA VAL A 88 2.61 -6.56 3.64
C VAL A 88 2.63 -6.57 2.10
N PRO A 89 1.76 -5.80 1.42
CA PRO A 89 1.66 -5.78 -0.03
C PRO A 89 2.85 -5.14 -0.76
N THR A 90 3.50 -4.14 -0.17
CA THR A 90 4.52 -3.33 -0.86
C THR A 90 5.83 -3.28 -0.11
N ARG A 91 6.89 -2.92 -0.84
CA ARG A 91 8.27 -2.86 -0.33
C ARG A 91 8.43 -1.68 0.62
N GLU A 92 7.79 -0.57 0.31
CA GLU A 92 7.76 0.65 1.10
C GLU A 92 7.07 0.41 2.44
N LEU A 93 5.91 -0.25 2.42
CA LEU A 93 5.23 -0.62 3.66
C LEU A 93 6.05 -1.62 4.48
N ALA A 94 6.76 -2.55 3.84
CA ALA A 94 7.66 -3.47 4.54
C ALA A 94 8.76 -2.72 5.29
N GLN A 95 9.39 -1.72 4.64
CA GLN A 95 10.40 -0.90 5.29
C GLN A 95 9.80 -0.06 6.43
N GLN A 96 8.65 0.57 6.22
CA GLN A 96 7.96 1.36 7.25
C GLN A 96 7.60 0.52 8.48
N VAL A 97 6.99 -0.64 8.26
CA VAL A 97 6.62 -1.55 9.35
C VAL A 97 7.87 -2.06 10.08
N PHE A 98 8.95 -2.36 9.34
CA PHE A 98 10.23 -2.72 9.93
C PHE A 98 10.82 -1.59 10.80
N ASP A 99 10.86 -0.36 10.32
CA ASP A 99 11.39 0.79 11.06
C ASP A 99 10.58 1.05 12.34
N ASN A 100 9.25 0.98 12.26
CA ASN A 100 8.35 1.11 13.40
C ASN A 100 8.57 -0.01 14.43
N LEU A 101 8.56 -1.28 14.01
CA LEU A 101 8.75 -2.41 14.92
C LEU A 101 10.14 -2.42 15.55
N THR A 102 11.18 -2.01 14.80
CA THR A 102 12.54 -1.85 15.33
C THR A 102 12.59 -0.75 16.40
N SER A 103 11.88 0.36 16.17
CA SER A 103 11.79 1.46 17.15
C SER A 103 11.04 1.03 18.41
N TYR A 104 9.95 0.27 18.28
CA TYR A 104 9.20 -0.27 19.42
C TYR A 104 9.97 -1.35 20.20
N ALA A 105 10.84 -2.09 19.51
CA ALA A 105 11.69 -3.12 20.12
C ALA A 105 12.99 -2.56 20.72
N LYS A 106 13.19 -1.23 20.72
CA LYS A 106 14.39 -0.59 21.28
C LYS A 106 14.58 -0.99 22.75
N GLY A 107 15.82 -1.28 23.12
CA GLY A 107 16.16 -1.75 24.47
C GLY A 107 15.77 -3.21 24.76
N THR A 108 15.28 -3.95 23.77
CA THR A 108 14.98 -5.38 23.88
C THR A 108 15.97 -6.21 23.06
N ASN A 109 16.01 -7.52 23.29
CA ASN A 109 16.78 -8.47 22.49
C ASN A 109 15.96 -9.11 21.36
N ILE A 110 14.90 -8.44 20.89
CA ILE A 110 14.03 -8.90 19.80
C ILE A 110 14.68 -8.55 18.46
N LYS A 111 14.93 -9.58 17.65
CA LYS A 111 15.50 -9.43 16.32
C LYS A 111 14.40 -9.25 15.28
N VAL A 112 14.23 -8.02 14.80
CA VAL A 112 13.35 -7.67 13.68
C VAL A 112 14.16 -7.77 12.37
N VAL A 113 13.59 -8.41 11.35
CA VAL A 113 14.21 -8.54 10.01
C VAL A 113 13.17 -8.19 8.95
N VAL A 114 13.62 -7.62 7.82
CA VAL A 114 12.76 -7.29 6.68
C VAL A 114 13.20 -8.01 5.40
N ALA A 115 12.24 -8.54 4.64
CA ALA A 115 12.47 -9.25 3.39
C ALA A 115 11.49 -8.83 2.27
N TYR A 116 11.99 -8.10 1.27
CA TYR A 116 11.20 -7.69 0.12
C TYR A 116 12.00 -7.74 -1.19
N GLY A 117 11.31 -7.77 -2.34
CA GLY A 117 11.94 -7.91 -3.67
C GLY A 117 12.93 -6.79 -3.99
N GLY A 118 13.66 -6.85 -5.11
CA GLY A 118 14.49 -5.75 -5.64
C GLY A 118 15.62 -5.21 -4.76
N VAL A 119 16.02 -5.95 -3.72
CA VAL A 119 17.27 -5.81 -2.95
C VAL A 119 18.00 -7.15 -3.02
N SER A 120 19.33 -7.12 -2.85
CA SER A 120 20.19 -8.30 -2.88
C SER A 120 19.67 -9.41 -1.95
N MET A 121 19.48 -10.61 -2.51
CA MET A 121 19.10 -11.80 -1.75
C MET A 121 20.14 -12.11 -0.67
N LYS A 122 21.44 -11.96 -1.00
CA LYS A 122 22.55 -12.25 -0.07
C LYS A 122 22.46 -11.42 1.21
N VAL A 123 22.20 -10.11 1.09
CA VAL A 123 22.05 -9.21 2.24
C VAL A 123 20.89 -9.64 3.14
N GLN A 124 19.75 -10.02 2.55
CA GLN A 124 18.61 -10.52 3.32
C GLN A 124 18.89 -11.88 3.96
N THR A 125 19.57 -12.79 3.25
CA THR A 125 20.03 -14.07 3.81
C THR A 125 20.95 -13.85 5.01
N ASP A 126 21.89 -12.90 4.92
CA ASP A 126 22.83 -12.58 6.00
C ASP A 126 22.10 -12.02 7.22
N ASN A 127 21.13 -11.11 7.01
CA ASN A 127 20.29 -10.57 8.09
C ASN A 127 19.40 -11.65 8.74
N LEU A 128 18.98 -12.67 7.99
CA LEU A 128 18.18 -13.79 8.48
C LEU A 128 19.00 -14.86 9.22
N ARG A 129 20.35 -14.81 9.20
CA ARG A 129 21.19 -15.77 9.93
C ARG A 129 20.90 -15.70 11.42
N GLY A 130 20.67 -16.85 12.05
CA GLY A 130 20.31 -16.91 13.47
C GLY A 130 18.82 -16.69 13.74
N GLY A 131 17.97 -16.69 12.71
CA GLY A 131 16.52 -16.56 12.83
C GLY A 131 16.05 -15.11 12.86
N ALA A 132 14.74 -14.93 13.03
CA ALA A 132 14.10 -13.64 13.26
C ALA A 132 12.97 -13.82 14.27
N ASP A 133 12.94 -13.01 15.32
CA ASP A 133 11.79 -12.98 16.23
C ASP A 133 10.58 -12.40 15.50
N ILE A 134 10.80 -11.35 14.72
CA ILE A 134 9.79 -10.74 13.86
C ILE A 134 10.33 -10.62 12.43
N LEU A 135 9.64 -11.21 11.46
CA LEU A 135 9.93 -11.06 10.04
C LEU A 135 8.83 -10.24 9.36
N VAL A 136 9.19 -9.09 8.81
CA VAL A 136 8.33 -8.29 7.93
C VAL A 136 8.65 -8.63 6.48
N ALA A 137 7.67 -9.07 5.69
CA ALA A 137 7.95 -9.52 4.33
C ALA A 137 6.84 -9.25 3.31
N THR A 138 7.26 -9.02 2.06
CA THR A 138 6.35 -9.11 0.91
C THR A 138 6.18 -10.57 0.48
N PRO A 139 4.98 -11.03 0.07
CA PRO A 139 4.70 -12.45 -0.19
C PRO A 139 5.68 -13.13 -1.17
N GLY A 140 5.96 -12.47 -2.30
CA GLY A 140 6.86 -13.03 -3.32
C GLY A 140 8.28 -13.29 -2.80
N ARG A 141 8.89 -12.31 -2.11
CA ARG A 141 10.25 -12.48 -1.55
C ARG A 141 10.27 -13.48 -0.40
N LEU A 142 9.22 -13.56 0.39
CA LEU A 142 9.13 -14.58 1.43
C LEU A 142 9.20 -15.99 0.82
N ILE A 143 8.45 -16.23 -0.26
CA ILE A 143 8.47 -17.50 -0.98
C ILE A 143 9.87 -17.81 -1.52
N ASP A 144 10.60 -16.82 -2.04
CA ASP A 144 11.99 -17.02 -2.48
C ASP A 144 12.89 -17.51 -1.33
N HIS A 145 12.77 -16.90 -0.13
CA HIS A 145 13.53 -17.31 1.06
C HIS A 145 13.12 -18.70 1.57
N MET A 146 11.84 -19.05 1.48
CA MET A 146 11.36 -20.39 1.80
C MET A 146 11.89 -21.43 0.82
N PHE A 147 11.90 -21.12 -0.48
CA PHE A 147 12.41 -22.01 -1.53
C PHE A 147 13.91 -22.29 -1.36
N THR A 148 14.69 -21.26 -1.02
CA THR A 148 16.12 -21.36 -0.73
C THR A 148 16.44 -21.87 0.69
N ARG A 149 15.42 -22.19 1.49
CA ARG A 149 15.54 -22.71 2.88
C ARG A 149 16.32 -21.80 3.82
N ASN A 150 16.21 -20.49 3.62
CA ASN A 150 16.77 -19.47 4.51
C ASN A 150 15.94 -19.30 5.79
N ILE A 151 14.65 -19.63 5.75
CA ILE A 151 13.70 -19.50 6.87
C ILE A 151 12.81 -20.72 6.99
N MET A 152 12.21 -20.89 8.17
CA MET A 152 11.18 -21.88 8.48
C MET A 152 10.01 -21.21 9.18
N LEU A 153 8.79 -21.50 8.71
CA LEU A 153 7.55 -20.92 9.24
C LEU A 153 6.73 -21.90 10.10
N SER A 154 7.20 -23.14 10.26
CA SER A 154 6.48 -24.22 10.95
C SER A 154 6.23 -23.98 12.44
N GLN A 155 6.90 -22.99 13.03
CA GLN A 155 6.82 -22.64 14.44
C GLN A 155 6.43 -21.15 14.61
N THR A 156 5.75 -20.58 13.61
CA THR A 156 5.30 -19.18 13.67
C THR A 156 4.13 -19.07 14.65
N GLU A 157 4.27 -18.31 15.71
CA GLU A 157 3.25 -18.14 16.75
C GLU A 157 2.19 -17.10 16.34
N VAL A 158 2.59 -16.08 15.58
CA VAL A 158 1.72 -14.97 15.16
C VAL A 158 1.88 -14.67 13.67
N LEU A 159 0.75 -14.60 12.96
CA LEU A 159 0.66 -14.13 11.58
C LEU A 159 -0.11 -12.80 11.53
N VAL A 160 0.48 -11.79 10.90
CA VAL A 160 -0.18 -10.52 10.61
C VAL A 160 -0.31 -10.35 9.10
N LEU A 161 -1.51 -10.00 8.63
CA LEU A 161 -1.75 -9.51 7.28
C LEU A 161 -2.12 -8.03 7.37
N ASP A 162 -1.19 -7.15 7.01
CA ASP A 162 -1.44 -5.71 6.99
C ASP A 162 -1.72 -5.22 5.56
N GLU A 163 -2.71 -4.35 5.43
CA GLU A 163 -3.32 -3.94 4.15
C GLU A 163 -3.75 -5.14 3.30
N ALA A 164 -4.48 -6.05 3.93
CA ALA A 164 -4.84 -7.31 3.32
C ALA A 164 -5.76 -7.18 2.09
N ASP A 165 -6.65 -6.19 2.08
CA ASP A 165 -7.41 -5.76 0.89
C ASP A 165 -6.52 -5.48 -0.31
N ARG A 166 -5.43 -4.74 -0.08
CA ARG A 166 -4.45 -4.46 -1.13
C ARG A 166 -3.72 -5.71 -1.60
N MET A 167 -3.41 -6.64 -0.69
CA MET A 167 -2.82 -7.91 -1.09
C MET A 167 -3.75 -8.71 -2.02
N LEU A 168 -5.07 -8.65 -1.80
CA LEU A 168 -6.05 -9.27 -2.71
C LEU A 168 -6.07 -8.60 -4.07
N ASP A 169 -6.15 -7.27 -4.08
CA ASP A 169 -6.19 -6.48 -5.31
C ASP A 169 -4.96 -6.68 -6.19
N MET A 170 -3.80 -6.87 -5.57
CA MET A 170 -2.54 -7.15 -6.26
C MET A 170 -2.41 -8.61 -6.70
N GLY A 171 -3.39 -9.45 -6.38
CA GLY A 171 -3.41 -10.85 -6.77
C GLY A 171 -2.48 -11.75 -5.96
N PHE A 172 -2.07 -11.37 -4.75
CA PHE A 172 -1.18 -12.16 -3.89
C PHE A 172 -1.87 -13.34 -3.19
N MET A 173 -3.17 -13.54 -3.38
CA MET A 173 -3.91 -14.62 -2.72
C MET A 173 -3.33 -16.04 -2.96
N PRO A 174 -2.88 -16.42 -4.18
CA PRO A 174 -2.19 -17.69 -4.40
C PRO A 174 -0.89 -17.82 -3.59
N ASP A 175 -0.12 -16.73 -3.50
CA ASP A 175 1.14 -16.68 -2.76
C ASP A 175 0.90 -16.79 -1.25
N ILE A 176 -0.08 -16.06 -0.72
CA ILE A 176 -0.50 -16.15 0.69
C ILE A 176 -0.91 -17.58 1.03
N LYS A 177 -1.74 -18.24 0.20
CA LYS A 177 -2.12 -19.64 0.42
C LYS A 177 -0.90 -20.59 0.46
N ARG A 178 0.10 -20.34 -0.38
CA ARG A 178 1.35 -21.12 -0.40
C ARG A 178 2.20 -20.89 0.86
N ILE A 179 2.17 -19.69 1.42
CA ILE A 179 2.84 -19.37 2.68
C ILE A 179 2.13 -20.09 3.83
N LEU A 180 0.81 -19.96 3.92
CA LEU A 180 -0.01 -20.58 4.98
C LEU A 180 0.14 -22.10 5.03
N SER A 181 0.28 -22.78 3.89
CA SER A 181 0.46 -24.24 3.85
C SER A 181 1.80 -24.73 4.40
N ARG A 182 2.71 -23.81 4.77
CA ARG A 182 4.00 -24.09 5.42
C ARG A 182 4.05 -23.63 6.88
N MET A 183 2.94 -23.09 7.40
CA MET A 183 2.80 -22.66 8.78
C MET A 183 2.10 -23.73 9.62
N ASN A 184 2.29 -23.68 10.93
CA ASN A 184 1.48 -24.40 11.92
C ASN A 184 0.01 -23.97 11.87
N GLU A 185 -0.89 -24.91 12.18
CA GLU A 185 -2.34 -24.62 12.28
C GLU A 185 -2.67 -23.81 13.53
N VAL A 186 -2.02 -24.11 14.66
CA VAL A 186 -2.21 -23.42 15.95
C VAL A 186 -1.32 -22.19 16.00
N ARG A 187 -1.87 -21.04 15.60
CA ARG A 187 -1.23 -19.72 15.63
C ARG A 187 -2.27 -18.63 15.81
N GLN A 188 -1.87 -17.48 16.35
CA GLN A 188 -2.70 -16.28 16.36
C GLN A 188 -2.64 -15.61 14.98
N THR A 189 -3.78 -15.27 14.39
CA THR A 189 -3.86 -14.57 13.10
C THR A 189 -4.51 -13.21 13.29
N LEU A 190 -3.83 -12.16 12.83
CA LEU A 190 -4.27 -10.78 12.90
C LEU A 190 -4.42 -10.22 11.48
N PHE A 191 -5.56 -9.61 11.19
CA PHE A 191 -5.93 -9.15 9.86
C PHE A 191 -6.28 -7.66 9.93
N PHE A 192 -5.45 -6.83 9.32
CA PHE A 192 -5.61 -5.39 9.29
C PHE A 192 -5.90 -4.92 7.87
N SER A 193 -7.03 -4.24 7.69
CA SER A 193 -7.51 -3.81 6.38
C SER A 193 -8.08 -2.40 6.46
N ALA A 194 -7.97 -1.64 5.38
CA ALA A 194 -8.66 -0.34 5.29
C ALA A 194 -10.14 -0.54 4.94
N THR A 195 -10.45 -1.57 4.15
CA THR A 195 -11.81 -1.94 3.76
C THR A 195 -12.30 -3.16 4.53
N PHE A 196 -13.63 -3.21 4.74
CA PHE A 196 -14.32 -4.28 5.45
C PHE A 196 -15.42 -4.90 4.58
N ASP A 197 -15.06 -5.19 3.32
CA ASP A 197 -15.98 -5.76 2.34
C ASP A 197 -16.22 -7.27 2.57
N ASN A 198 -17.22 -7.81 1.89
CA ASN A 198 -17.57 -9.22 2.03
C ASN A 198 -16.46 -10.16 1.54
N LYS A 199 -15.61 -9.71 0.61
CA LYS A 199 -14.49 -10.52 0.09
C LYS A 199 -13.42 -10.69 1.17
N ILE A 200 -13.07 -9.61 1.85
CA ILE A 200 -12.12 -9.60 2.97
C ILE A 200 -12.63 -10.44 4.13
N LYS A 201 -13.89 -10.26 4.54
CA LYS A 201 -14.52 -11.09 5.57
C LYS A 201 -14.47 -12.58 5.21
N ALA A 202 -14.85 -12.94 3.98
CA ALA A 202 -14.85 -14.33 3.55
C ALA A 202 -13.45 -14.98 3.59
N ILE A 203 -12.39 -14.19 3.33
CA ILE A 203 -11.01 -14.66 3.40
C ILE A 203 -10.55 -14.76 4.85
N ALA A 204 -10.83 -13.75 5.66
CA ALA A 204 -10.51 -13.73 7.09
C ALA A 204 -11.14 -14.93 7.81
N HIS A 205 -12.43 -15.20 7.61
CA HIS A 205 -13.12 -16.35 8.23
C HIS A 205 -12.59 -17.72 7.81
N ARG A 206 -11.90 -17.82 6.66
CA ARG A 206 -11.24 -19.07 6.24
C ARG A 206 -9.85 -19.25 6.84
N MET A 207 -9.24 -18.16 7.31
CA MET A 207 -7.86 -18.13 7.79
C MET A 207 -7.74 -18.02 9.31
N MET A 208 -8.82 -17.62 9.99
CA MET A 208 -8.86 -17.25 11.40
C MET A 208 -9.83 -18.13 12.18
N GLN A 209 -9.58 -18.31 13.48
CA GLN A 209 -10.44 -19.04 14.40
C GLN A 209 -11.24 -18.06 15.27
N LYS A 210 -12.54 -17.93 15.01
CA LYS A 210 -13.47 -17.04 15.76
C LYS A 210 -12.87 -15.64 16.02
N PRO A 211 -12.57 -14.86 14.97
CA PRO A 211 -11.90 -13.58 15.13
C PRO A 211 -12.80 -12.56 15.82
N SER A 212 -12.20 -11.72 16.66
CA SER A 212 -12.84 -10.51 17.18
C SER A 212 -12.82 -9.43 16.09
N GLU A 213 -14.00 -8.95 15.69
CA GLU A 213 -14.13 -7.89 14.69
C GLU A 213 -14.06 -6.51 15.34
N ILE A 214 -13.12 -5.69 14.90
CA ILE A 214 -13.00 -4.28 15.28
C ILE A 214 -13.29 -3.45 14.04
N GLN A 215 -14.28 -2.56 14.10
CA GLN A 215 -14.56 -1.62 13.03
C GLN A 215 -14.58 -0.20 13.59
N VAL A 216 -13.48 0.52 13.36
CA VAL A 216 -13.31 1.90 13.88
C VAL A 216 -13.86 2.94 12.90
N THR A 217 -13.93 2.61 11.61
CA THR A 217 -14.39 3.53 10.56
C THR A 217 -15.72 3.07 9.97
N PRO A 218 -16.70 3.97 9.79
CA PRO A 218 -17.90 3.68 9.00
C PRO A 218 -17.52 3.20 7.61
N LYS A 219 -18.29 2.26 7.04
CA LYS A 219 -18.08 1.77 5.67
C LYS A 219 -17.96 2.97 4.73
N ASN A 220 -16.84 3.06 4.00
CA ASN A 220 -16.61 4.00 2.89
C ASN A 220 -16.62 5.50 3.24
N SER A 221 -16.49 5.91 4.51
CA SER A 221 -16.36 7.35 4.80
C SER A 221 -14.99 7.88 4.35
N THR A 222 -15.01 8.86 3.45
CA THR A 222 -13.87 9.79 3.29
C THR A 222 -13.66 10.46 4.63
N ALA A 223 -12.41 10.73 5.02
CA ALA A 223 -12.16 11.56 6.20
C ALA A 223 -12.92 12.88 6.01
N GLU A 224 -13.84 13.22 6.92
CA GLU A 224 -14.70 14.42 6.85
C GLU A 224 -13.88 15.72 6.67
N THR A 225 -12.59 15.66 6.99
CA THR A 225 -11.59 16.72 6.90
C THR A 225 -11.02 16.96 5.49
N VAL A 226 -11.35 16.13 4.49
CA VAL A 226 -10.81 16.29 3.12
C VAL A 226 -11.80 17.03 2.24
N THR A 227 -11.45 18.26 1.87
CA THR A 227 -12.14 19.01 0.82
C THR A 227 -11.83 18.38 -0.54
N GLN A 228 -12.88 18.01 -1.27
CA GLN A 228 -12.77 17.33 -2.56
C GLN A 228 -13.29 18.27 -3.66
N MET A 229 -12.61 18.33 -4.81
CA MET A 229 -13.04 19.11 -5.97
C MET A 229 -12.69 18.39 -7.26
N VAL A 230 -13.59 18.41 -8.25
CA VAL A 230 -13.34 17.90 -9.60
C VAL A 230 -13.22 19.07 -10.56
N TYR A 231 -12.14 19.13 -11.32
CA TYR A 231 -11.96 20.04 -12.45
C TYR A 231 -12.09 19.25 -13.76
N PRO A 232 -13.24 19.33 -14.45
CA PRO A 232 -13.35 18.89 -15.83
C PRO A 232 -12.35 19.66 -16.72
N VAL A 233 -11.57 18.95 -17.53
CA VAL A 233 -10.57 19.55 -18.41
C VAL A 233 -10.28 18.62 -19.60
N ASP A 234 -9.94 19.21 -20.75
CA ASP A 234 -9.47 18.44 -21.91
C ASP A 234 -8.22 17.64 -21.56
N LYS A 235 -8.14 16.39 -22.06
CA LYS A 235 -7.05 15.46 -21.74
C LYS A 235 -5.66 16.02 -22.06
N SER A 236 -5.54 16.79 -23.14
CA SER A 236 -4.29 17.45 -23.56
C SER A 236 -3.86 18.59 -22.64
N ARG A 237 -4.77 19.19 -21.88
CA ARG A 237 -4.51 20.36 -21.02
C ARG A 237 -4.36 20.02 -19.55
N LYS A 238 -4.50 18.73 -19.17
CA LYS A 238 -4.33 18.29 -17.78
C LYS A 238 -2.95 18.64 -17.19
N SER A 239 -1.88 18.52 -17.97
CA SER A 239 -0.51 18.85 -17.50
C SER A 239 -0.34 20.34 -17.24
N GLU A 240 -0.82 21.16 -18.18
CA GLU A 240 -0.85 22.63 -18.08
C GLU A 240 -1.66 23.07 -16.85
N LEU A 241 -2.85 22.52 -16.66
CA LEU A 241 -3.71 22.80 -15.50
C LEU A 241 -3.04 22.40 -14.18
N LEU A 242 -2.40 21.23 -14.12
CA LEU A 242 -1.67 20.80 -12.94
C LEU A 242 -0.51 21.75 -12.63
N ALA A 243 0.28 22.13 -13.64
CA ALA A 243 1.38 23.07 -13.47
C ALA A 243 0.88 24.43 -12.96
N TYR A 244 -0.20 24.94 -13.55
CA TYR A 244 -0.86 26.18 -13.12
C TYR A 244 -1.29 26.10 -11.66
N LEU A 245 -1.96 25.03 -11.24
CA LEU A 245 -2.42 24.85 -9.85
C LEU A 245 -1.24 24.81 -8.86
N ILE A 246 -0.17 24.06 -9.17
CA ILE A 246 1.03 23.97 -8.33
C ILE A 246 1.74 25.33 -8.24
N GLY A 247 1.86 26.04 -9.37
CA GLY A 247 2.53 27.32 -9.48
C GLY A 247 1.76 28.45 -8.80
N SER A 248 0.53 28.73 -9.26
CA SER A 248 -0.30 29.86 -8.82
C SER A 248 -0.65 29.80 -7.33
N LYS A 249 -0.96 28.61 -6.81
CA LYS A 249 -1.26 28.41 -5.38
C LYS A 249 -0.03 28.08 -4.54
N ASN A 250 1.16 28.12 -5.15
CA ASN A 250 2.46 27.88 -4.52
C ASN A 250 2.52 26.58 -3.66
N TRP A 251 1.94 25.49 -4.15
CA TRP A 251 1.91 24.23 -3.41
C TRP A 251 3.31 23.62 -3.27
N GLN A 252 3.69 23.22 -2.06
CA GLN A 252 5.05 22.76 -1.77
C GLN A 252 5.20 21.23 -1.81
N GLN A 253 4.16 20.46 -1.46
CA GLN A 253 4.23 18.99 -1.42
C GLN A 253 2.96 18.37 -1.97
N VAL A 254 2.99 18.09 -3.28
CA VAL A 254 1.83 17.59 -4.02
C VAL A 254 2.05 16.15 -4.44
N LEU A 255 1.20 15.25 -3.99
CA LEU A 255 1.17 13.86 -4.47
C LEU A 255 0.20 13.74 -5.63
N VAL A 256 0.72 13.38 -6.80
CA VAL A 256 -0.03 13.31 -8.05
C VAL A 256 -0.18 11.86 -8.49
N PHE A 257 -1.40 11.39 -8.72
CA PHE A 257 -1.69 10.03 -9.16
C PHE A 257 -1.99 9.97 -10.65
N THR A 258 -1.32 9.05 -11.34
CA THR A 258 -1.52 8.73 -12.77
C THR A 258 -1.79 7.24 -12.96
N LYS A 259 -2.46 6.88 -14.06
CA LYS A 259 -2.82 5.48 -14.35
C LYS A 259 -1.63 4.59 -14.70
N THR A 260 -0.64 5.14 -15.40
CA THR A 260 0.42 4.32 -16.03
C THR A 260 1.81 4.74 -15.62
N LYS A 261 2.74 3.77 -15.61
CA LYS A 261 4.16 4.02 -15.31
C LYS A 261 4.77 5.00 -16.31
N GLN A 262 4.43 4.86 -17.60
CA GLN A 262 4.87 5.77 -18.65
C GLN A 262 4.32 7.19 -18.43
N GLY A 263 3.06 7.30 -18.01
CA GLY A 263 2.44 8.58 -17.64
C GLY A 263 3.18 9.29 -16.51
N THR A 264 3.64 8.56 -15.48
CA THR A 264 4.43 9.18 -14.40
C THR A 264 5.71 9.85 -14.91
N ASP A 265 6.44 9.19 -15.81
CA ASP A 265 7.71 9.70 -16.32
C ASP A 265 7.51 10.80 -17.37
N ALA A 266 6.44 10.74 -18.16
CA ALA A 266 6.06 11.79 -19.10
C ALA A 266 5.67 13.08 -18.36
N LEU A 267 4.79 12.98 -17.36
CA LEU A 267 4.32 14.14 -16.60
C LEU A 267 5.45 14.84 -15.84
N VAL A 268 6.42 14.09 -15.32
CA VAL A 268 7.62 14.69 -14.70
C VAL A 268 8.43 15.52 -15.69
N LYS A 269 8.50 15.13 -16.97
CA LYS A 269 9.20 15.92 -17.99
C LYS A 269 8.46 17.21 -18.27
N GLU A 270 7.15 17.15 -18.47
CA GLU A 270 6.31 18.33 -18.70
C GLU A 270 6.42 19.33 -17.54
N LEU A 271 6.19 18.88 -16.30
CA LEU A 271 6.28 19.75 -15.12
C LEU A 271 7.67 20.40 -14.95
N LYS A 272 8.74 19.72 -15.37
CA LYS A 272 10.09 20.30 -15.34
C LYS A 272 10.30 21.39 -16.37
N LEU A 273 9.64 21.34 -17.53
CA LEU A 273 9.66 22.43 -18.51
C LEU A 273 9.02 23.69 -17.92
N ASP A 274 8.00 23.51 -17.09
CA ASP A 274 7.33 24.59 -16.35
C ASP A 274 8.07 25.01 -15.06
N GLY A 275 9.30 24.53 -14.84
CA GLY A 275 10.13 24.88 -13.69
C GLY A 275 9.75 24.18 -12.37
N ILE A 276 8.80 23.23 -12.39
CA ILE A 276 8.38 22.49 -11.20
C ILE A 276 9.33 21.30 -10.97
N LYS A 277 9.96 21.27 -9.80
CA LYS A 277 10.78 20.14 -9.36
C LYS A 277 9.90 18.94 -9.09
N ALA A 278 9.88 17.99 -10.03
CA ALA A 278 9.06 16.79 -9.97
C ALA A 278 9.90 15.50 -9.99
N ALA A 279 9.41 14.45 -9.33
CA ALA A 279 9.97 13.10 -9.37
C ALA A 279 8.88 12.04 -9.55
N SER A 280 9.22 10.92 -10.20
CA SER A 280 8.29 9.80 -10.43
C SER A 280 8.60 8.61 -9.52
N ILE A 281 7.55 7.99 -8.97
CA ILE A 281 7.62 6.71 -8.29
C ILE A 281 6.70 5.70 -8.98
N ASN A 282 7.29 4.69 -9.59
CA ASN A 282 6.58 3.67 -10.34
C ASN A 282 7.26 2.30 -10.21
N GLY A 283 6.61 1.24 -10.68
CA GLY A 283 7.11 -0.14 -10.55
C GLY A 283 8.38 -0.46 -11.34
N ASP A 284 8.80 0.39 -12.28
CA ASP A 284 10.00 0.19 -13.09
C ASP A 284 11.24 0.87 -12.46
N LYS A 285 11.04 1.74 -11.46
CA LYS A 285 12.15 2.34 -10.70
C LYS A 285 12.80 1.30 -9.77
N SER A 286 14.13 1.37 -9.68
CA SER A 286 14.89 0.62 -8.68
C SER A 286 14.53 1.08 -7.26
N GLN A 287 14.77 0.25 -6.25
CA GLN A 287 14.45 0.62 -4.87
C GLN A 287 15.19 1.85 -4.38
N GLY A 288 16.48 1.94 -4.68
CA GLY A 288 17.28 3.10 -4.30
C GLY A 288 16.74 4.37 -4.94
N ALA A 289 16.27 4.29 -6.20
CA ALA A 289 15.64 5.43 -6.87
C ALA A 289 14.29 5.81 -6.24
N ARG A 290 13.47 4.81 -5.86
CA ARG A 290 12.19 5.03 -5.16
C ARG A 290 12.42 5.68 -3.80
N GLN A 291 13.32 5.13 -2.99
CA GLN A 291 13.66 5.67 -1.68
C GLN A 291 14.19 7.10 -1.79
N LYS A 292 15.13 7.36 -2.71
CA LYS A 292 15.65 8.71 -2.95
C LYS A 292 14.54 9.68 -3.34
N ALA A 293 13.64 9.29 -4.25
CA ALA A 293 12.51 10.15 -4.64
C ALA A 293 11.58 10.47 -3.46
N LEU A 294 11.37 9.50 -2.57
CA LEU A 294 10.61 9.71 -1.33
C LEU A 294 11.32 10.65 -0.36
N ASP A 295 12.62 10.47 -0.15
CA ASP A 295 13.41 11.30 0.76
C ASP A 295 13.53 12.74 0.25
N ASP A 296 13.74 12.91 -1.06
CA ASP A 296 13.78 14.22 -1.71
C ASP A 296 12.42 14.92 -1.67
N PHE A 297 11.31 14.17 -1.74
CA PHE A 297 9.96 14.72 -1.56
C PHE A 297 9.66 15.09 -0.11
N LYS A 298 9.99 14.23 0.85
CA LYS A 298 9.83 14.49 2.30
C LYS A 298 10.63 15.70 2.76
N SER A 299 11.83 15.89 2.21
CA SER A 299 12.70 17.04 2.51
C SER A 299 12.34 18.32 1.75
N GLY A 300 11.30 18.30 0.90
CA GLY A 300 10.85 19.46 0.11
C GLY A 300 11.76 19.83 -1.07
N LYS A 301 12.78 19.02 -1.39
CA LYS A 301 13.63 19.24 -2.59
C LYS A 301 12.84 19.04 -3.88
N VAL A 302 11.85 18.15 -3.84
CA VAL A 302 10.89 17.88 -4.91
C VAL A 302 9.52 18.40 -4.45
N ARG A 303 8.88 19.23 -5.28
CA ARG A 303 7.56 19.80 -4.99
C ARG A 303 6.41 18.86 -5.37
N ALA A 304 6.59 18.07 -6.42
CA ALA A 304 5.57 17.16 -6.93
C ALA A 304 6.10 15.73 -7.03
N LEU A 305 5.43 14.79 -6.36
CA LEU A 305 5.70 13.36 -6.48
C LEU A 305 4.61 12.70 -7.33
N ILE A 306 5.00 12.19 -8.50
CA ILE A 306 4.06 11.58 -9.45
C ILE A 306 4.12 10.07 -9.30
N ALA A 307 3.00 9.45 -8.95
CA ALA A 307 2.92 8.04 -8.61
C ALA A 307 1.85 7.30 -9.42
N THR A 308 2.04 5.99 -9.57
CA THR A 308 0.92 5.09 -9.87
C THR A 308 0.31 4.57 -8.57
N ASP A 309 -0.94 4.09 -8.61
CA ASP A 309 -1.61 3.50 -7.43
C ASP A 309 -0.75 2.47 -6.70
N VAL A 310 -0.18 1.52 -7.46
CA VAL A 310 0.68 0.47 -6.91
C VAL A 310 1.91 1.03 -6.23
N ALA A 311 2.48 2.11 -6.78
CA ALA A 311 3.69 2.70 -6.23
C ALA A 311 3.44 3.60 -5.02
N ALA A 312 2.25 4.21 -4.95
CA ALA A 312 1.85 5.08 -3.84
C ALA A 312 1.17 4.37 -2.67
N ARG A 313 0.71 3.13 -2.87
CA ARG A 313 0.23 2.26 -1.78
C ARG A 313 1.36 1.93 -0.80
N GLY A 314 1.16 2.25 0.46
CA GLY A 314 2.14 2.00 1.53
C GLY A 314 3.29 3.00 1.59
N ILE A 315 3.27 4.10 0.81
CA ILE A 315 4.20 5.19 1.10
C ILE A 315 3.74 5.89 2.38
N ASP A 316 4.63 5.92 3.37
CA ASP A 316 4.49 6.76 4.56
C ASP A 316 5.02 8.15 4.28
N ILE A 317 4.17 8.98 3.68
CA ILE A 317 4.43 10.41 3.64
C ILE A 317 3.61 11.00 4.78
N GLN A 318 4.28 11.79 5.63
CA GLN A 318 3.59 12.62 6.61
C GLN A 318 2.50 13.42 5.91
N GLN A 319 1.45 13.73 6.65
CA GLN A 319 0.24 14.37 6.17
C GLN A 319 0.50 15.40 5.07
N LEU A 320 0.00 15.09 3.87
CA LEU A 320 0.10 16.00 2.74
C LEU A 320 -1.03 17.01 2.78
N GLU A 321 -0.75 18.24 2.39
CA GLU A 321 -1.78 19.26 2.24
C GLU A 321 -2.60 19.04 0.96
N GLN A 322 -1.94 18.61 -0.13
CA GLN A 322 -2.58 18.44 -1.44
C GLN A 322 -2.34 17.05 -2.04
N VAL A 323 -3.43 16.45 -2.50
CA VAL A 323 -3.44 15.25 -3.35
C VAL A 323 -4.14 15.57 -4.66
N VAL A 324 -3.54 15.20 -5.78
CA VAL A 324 -4.13 15.39 -7.10
C VAL A 324 -4.30 14.06 -7.83
N ASN A 325 -5.52 13.73 -8.21
CA ASN A 325 -5.82 12.67 -9.17
C ASN A 325 -5.68 13.28 -10.57
N TYR A 326 -4.50 13.14 -11.19
CA TYR A 326 -4.31 13.58 -12.57
C TYR A 326 -5.14 12.74 -13.54
N ASP A 327 -5.21 11.44 -13.29
CA ASP A 327 -6.13 10.52 -13.94
C ASP A 327 -7.13 9.96 -12.92
N MET A 328 -8.40 9.85 -13.29
CA MET A 328 -9.40 9.22 -12.43
C MET A 328 -9.07 7.73 -12.18
N PRO A 329 -9.19 7.21 -10.95
CA PRO A 329 -8.89 5.81 -10.67
C PRO A 329 -9.89 4.87 -11.37
N TYR A 330 -9.41 3.70 -11.82
CA TYR A 330 -10.27 2.70 -12.47
C TYR A 330 -11.24 2.02 -11.50
N LYS A 331 -10.85 1.90 -10.23
CA LYS A 331 -11.69 1.37 -9.14
C LYS A 331 -12.08 2.53 -8.25
N ALA A 332 -13.35 2.60 -7.87
CA ALA A 332 -13.84 3.65 -6.98
C ALA A 332 -13.14 3.61 -5.60
N GLU A 333 -12.79 2.42 -5.11
CA GLU A 333 -12.12 2.23 -3.82
C GLU A 333 -10.72 2.87 -3.80
N ASP A 334 -10.03 2.88 -4.94
CA ASP A 334 -8.73 3.54 -5.06
C ASP A 334 -8.83 5.05 -4.85
N TYR A 335 -9.95 5.67 -5.21
CA TYR A 335 -10.18 7.10 -4.94
C TYR A 335 -10.04 7.41 -3.44
N VAL A 336 -10.73 6.65 -2.60
CA VAL A 336 -10.68 6.80 -1.12
C VAL A 336 -9.25 6.62 -0.60
N HIS A 337 -8.50 5.65 -1.14
CA HIS A 337 -7.11 5.42 -0.76
C HIS A 337 -6.14 6.52 -1.19
N ARG A 338 -6.38 7.14 -2.34
CA ARG A 338 -5.59 8.27 -2.85
C ARG A 338 -5.81 9.50 -2.00
N ILE A 339 -7.06 9.90 -1.78
CA ILE A 339 -7.36 11.11 -1.01
C ILE A 339 -7.06 10.94 0.49
N GLY A 340 -7.08 9.71 1.02
CA GLY A 340 -6.62 9.41 2.38
C GLY A 340 -5.11 9.59 2.63
N ARG A 341 -4.37 10.13 1.65
CA ARG A 341 -2.99 10.63 1.82
C ARG A 341 -2.95 12.06 2.35
N THR A 342 -4.07 12.78 2.29
CA THR A 342 -4.29 14.08 2.93
C THR A 342 -5.35 13.97 4.04
N GLY A 343 -5.56 15.03 4.83
CA GLY A 343 -6.62 15.11 5.85
C GLY A 343 -6.50 14.17 7.05
N ARG A 344 -5.28 13.74 7.42
CA ARG A 344 -5.04 12.86 8.58
C ARG A 344 -5.08 13.62 9.91
N ALA A 345 -5.24 12.89 11.03
CA ALA A 345 -5.08 13.40 12.40
C ALA A 345 -5.83 14.72 12.73
N GLY A 346 -7.00 14.95 12.10
CA GLY A 346 -7.84 16.12 12.35
C GLY A 346 -7.50 17.39 11.54
N ASN A 347 -6.39 17.44 10.79
CA ASN A 347 -6.12 18.61 9.94
C ASN A 347 -6.87 18.50 8.60
N SER A 348 -7.19 19.66 8.00
CA SER A 348 -7.84 19.74 6.70
C SER A 348 -6.91 19.28 5.57
N GLY A 349 -7.48 18.68 4.54
CA GLY A 349 -6.78 18.25 3.33
C GLY A 349 -7.48 18.69 2.06
N LEU A 350 -6.74 18.86 0.97
CA LEU A 350 -7.30 19.16 -0.36
C LEU A 350 -7.04 18.01 -1.33
N ALA A 351 -8.11 17.45 -1.88
CA ALA A 351 -8.08 16.44 -2.92
C ALA A 351 -8.69 16.98 -4.21
N ILE A 352 -7.88 17.15 -5.23
CA ILE A 352 -8.32 17.63 -6.55
C ILE A 352 -8.30 16.48 -7.54
N SER A 353 -9.35 16.35 -8.36
CA SER A 353 -9.40 15.42 -9.47
C SER A 353 -9.49 16.14 -10.79
N LEU A 354 -8.57 15.85 -11.71
CA LEU A 354 -8.65 16.30 -13.09
C LEU A 354 -9.38 15.23 -13.91
N MET A 355 -10.50 15.61 -14.51
CA MET A 355 -11.36 14.66 -15.21
C MET A 355 -11.51 15.06 -16.68
N SER A 356 -11.11 14.18 -17.59
CA SER A 356 -11.46 14.31 -19.00
C SER A 356 -12.81 13.64 -19.29
N GLN A 357 -13.42 13.99 -20.42
CA GLN A 357 -14.76 13.50 -20.76
C GLN A 357 -14.83 11.97 -20.87
N ASP A 358 -13.76 11.33 -21.36
CA ASP A 358 -13.61 9.87 -21.44
C ASP A 358 -13.55 9.17 -20.07
N GLU A 359 -13.40 9.93 -18.98
CA GLU A 359 -13.32 9.43 -17.60
C GLU A 359 -14.58 9.72 -16.78
N ALA A 360 -15.60 10.38 -17.35
CA ALA A 360 -16.81 10.78 -16.63
C ALA A 360 -17.56 9.60 -15.99
N TYR A 361 -17.51 8.41 -16.60
CA TYR A 361 -18.12 7.20 -16.03
C TYR A 361 -17.44 6.76 -14.72
N LEU A 362 -16.12 6.99 -14.58
CA LEU A 362 -15.37 6.65 -13.37
C LEU A 362 -15.79 7.56 -12.21
N LEU A 363 -16.09 8.83 -12.48
CA LEU A 363 -16.65 9.74 -11.48
C LEU A 363 -17.99 9.21 -10.96
N GLY A 364 -18.87 8.72 -11.86
CA GLY A 364 -20.15 8.14 -11.45
C GLY A 364 -20.01 6.92 -10.54
N ASP A 365 -19.00 6.07 -10.77
CA ASP A 365 -18.71 4.93 -9.90
C ASP A 365 -18.17 5.37 -8.53
N ILE A 366 -17.34 6.42 -8.50
CA ILE A 366 -16.83 7.02 -7.25
C ILE A 366 -17.98 7.61 -6.43
N GLU A 367 -18.83 8.44 -7.04
CA GLU A 367 -19.96 9.07 -6.34
C GLU A 367 -20.96 8.04 -5.81
N ARG A 368 -21.15 6.91 -6.52
CA ARG A 368 -21.95 5.77 -6.03
C ARG A 368 -21.32 5.09 -4.82
N LEU A 369 -20.00 4.96 -4.78
CA LEU A 369 -19.30 4.39 -3.62
C LEU A 369 -19.37 5.31 -2.41
N LEU A 370 -19.26 6.61 -2.64
CA LEU A 370 -19.31 7.65 -1.61
C LEU A 370 -20.72 7.99 -1.15
N ASP A 371 -21.73 7.56 -1.91
CA ASP A 371 -23.13 7.96 -1.72
C ASP A 371 -23.32 9.49 -1.67
N THR A 372 -22.48 10.22 -2.41
CA THR A 372 -22.44 11.69 -2.43
C THR A 372 -21.90 12.18 -3.78
N ARG A 373 -22.48 13.27 -4.31
CA ARG A 373 -21.98 13.95 -5.52
C ARG A 373 -20.78 14.83 -5.18
N LEU A 374 -19.72 14.73 -5.97
CA LEU A 374 -18.54 15.57 -5.79
C LEU A 374 -18.77 16.94 -6.45
N PRO A 375 -18.34 18.05 -5.83
CA PRO A 375 -18.44 19.36 -6.45
C PRO A 375 -17.55 19.40 -7.69
N GLN A 376 -18.08 20.03 -8.75
CA GLN A 376 -17.41 20.18 -10.02
C GLN A 376 -17.39 21.65 -10.41
N GLU A 377 -16.25 22.14 -10.86
CA GLU A 377 -16.06 23.51 -11.28
C GLU A 377 -15.16 23.54 -12.51
N TRP A 378 -15.43 24.42 -13.48
CA TRP A 378 -14.47 24.69 -14.54
C TRP A 378 -13.51 25.77 -14.05
N LEU A 379 -12.21 25.50 -14.14
CA LEU A 379 -11.24 26.55 -13.88
C LEU A 379 -11.20 27.50 -15.08
N GLU A 380 -11.31 28.80 -14.83
CA GLU A 380 -11.28 29.82 -15.88
C GLU A 380 -10.06 29.66 -16.78
N GLY A 381 -10.30 29.64 -18.10
CA GLY A 381 -9.28 29.43 -19.12
C GLY A 381 -8.89 27.97 -19.37
N PHE A 382 -9.47 27.01 -18.65
CA PHE A 382 -9.28 25.56 -18.80
C PHE A 382 -10.59 24.81 -19.10
N GLU A 383 -11.59 25.52 -19.61
CA GLU A 383 -12.90 24.96 -19.93
C GLU A 383 -12.76 23.81 -20.95
N PRO A 384 -13.43 22.66 -20.74
CA PRO A 384 -13.44 21.58 -21.71
C PRO A 384 -14.03 22.05 -23.05
N SER A 385 -13.41 21.63 -24.15
CA SER A 385 -13.95 21.93 -25.47
C SER A 385 -15.15 21.03 -25.77
N LEU A 386 -16.25 21.62 -26.22
CA LEU A 386 -17.51 20.90 -26.49
C LEU A 386 -17.40 19.90 -27.66
N GLU A 387 -16.35 19.97 -28.48
CA GLU A 387 -16.26 19.27 -29.78
C GLU A 387 -15.16 18.20 -29.89
N LYS A 388 -14.15 18.13 -29.02
CA LYS A 388 -12.90 17.41 -29.36
C LYS A 388 -12.78 15.93 -29.01
N ASP A 389 -13.66 15.34 -28.19
CA ASP A 389 -13.41 13.97 -27.68
C ASP A 389 -14.39 12.89 -28.19
N LEU A 390 -15.06 13.11 -29.34
CA LEU A 390 -15.79 12.06 -30.08
C LEU A 390 -14.92 11.22 -31.02
N ALA A 391 -13.59 11.30 -30.93
CA ALA A 391 -12.73 10.35 -31.62
C ALA A 391 -12.64 9.07 -30.76
N PRO A 392 -13.32 7.96 -31.12
CA PRO A 392 -13.00 6.69 -30.50
C PRO A 392 -11.50 6.47 -30.72
N GLU A 393 -10.76 6.10 -29.66
CA GLU A 393 -9.45 5.51 -29.82
C GLU A 393 -9.63 4.44 -30.90
N ARG A 394 -9.08 4.69 -32.09
CA ARG A 394 -8.93 3.66 -33.11
C ARG A 394 -8.02 2.65 -32.44
N GLY A 395 -8.64 1.65 -31.80
CA GLY A 395 -7.97 0.52 -31.21
C GLY A 395 -7.02 0.02 -32.27
N GLY A 396 -5.74 0.32 -32.09
CA GLY A 396 -4.69 -0.24 -32.92
C GLY A 396 -4.92 -1.72 -32.79
N ARG A 397 -5.42 -2.35 -33.85
CA ARG A 397 -5.52 -3.80 -33.96
C ARG A 397 -4.11 -4.29 -33.67
N SER A 398 -3.86 -4.65 -32.42
CA SER A 398 -2.73 -5.45 -32.02
C SER A 398 -2.79 -6.63 -32.95
N LYS A 399 -1.85 -6.68 -33.90
CA LYS A 399 -1.68 -7.83 -34.77
C LYS A 399 -1.49 -8.98 -33.81
N SER A 400 -2.55 -9.77 -33.63
CA SER A 400 -2.59 -10.90 -32.72
C SER A 400 -1.25 -11.62 -32.84
N ARG A 401 -0.61 -11.93 -31.70
CA ARG A 401 0.64 -12.71 -31.66
C ARG A 401 0.58 -13.96 -32.56
N SER A 402 -0.62 -14.46 -32.88
CA SER A 402 -0.86 -15.53 -33.86
C SER A 402 -0.51 -15.16 -35.32
N SER A 403 -0.74 -13.91 -35.74
CA SER A 403 -0.46 -13.41 -37.09
C SER A 403 1.04 -13.15 -37.33
N GLU A 404 1.74 -12.61 -36.33
CA GLU A 404 3.20 -12.47 -36.37
C GLU A 404 3.90 -13.82 -36.29
N LYS A 405 3.39 -14.75 -35.46
CA LYS A 405 3.90 -16.13 -35.39
C LYS A 405 3.65 -16.90 -36.69
N ARG A 406 2.53 -16.65 -37.40
CA ARG A 406 2.29 -17.21 -38.75
C ARG A 406 3.23 -16.61 -39.80
N LYS A 407 3.45 -15.30 -39.79
CA LYS A 407 4.43 -14.66 -40.70
C LYS A 407 5.86 -15.13 -40.45
N MET A 408 6.28 -15.27 -39.18
CA MET A 408 7.60 -15.83 -38.85
C MET A 408 7.74 -17.29 -39.28
N LYS A 409 6.73 -18.14 -39.06
CA LYS A 409 6.75 -19.54 -39.52
C LYS A 409 6.82 -19.67 -41.04
N ALA A 410 6.15 -18.77 -41.78
CA ALA A 410 6.22 -18.70 -43.23
C ALA A 410 7.59 -18.22 -43.72
N LYS A 411 8.18 -17.22 -43.07
CA LYS A 411 9.53 -16.71 -43.39
C LYS A 411 10.63 -17.74 -43.11
N LEU A 412 10.47 -18.56 -42.07
CA LEU A 412 11.42 -19.61 -41.68
C LEU A 412 11.23 -20.94 -42.44
N LYS A 413 10.31 -21.02 -43.42
CA LYS A 413 10.08 -22.22 -44.27
C LYS A 413 9.91 -23.54 -43.49
N ILE A 414 9.42 -23.48 -42.24
CA ILE A 414 9.37 -24.61 -41.30
C ILE A 414 8.52 -25.79 -41.82
N HIS A 415 7.64 -25.56 -42.80
CA HIS A 415 6.79 -26.59 -43.40
C HIS A 415 7.17 -27.04 -44.83
N GLN A 416 8.28 -26.55 -45.42
CA GLN A 416 8.62 -26.91 -46.81
C GLN A 416 8.88 -28.41 -47.04
N ASN A 417 9.21 -29.19 -46.01
CA ASN A 417 9.54 -30.61 -46.14
C ASN A 417 8.55 -31.57 -45.46
N ARG A 418 7.41 -31.08 -44.92
CA ARG A 418 6.36 -31.99 -44.43
C ARG A 418 5.51 -32.47 -45.60
N GLY A 419 5.94 -33.56 -46.23
CA GLY A 419 5.16 -34.27 -47.26
C GLY A 419 5.96 -34.97 -48.36
N LYS A 420 7.29 -34.82 -48.41
CA LYS A 420 8.13 -35.56 -49.38
C LYS A 420 9.00 -36.60 -48.68
N ALA A 421 8.38 -37.73 -48.32
CA ALA A 421 9.07 -39.02 -48.20
C ALA A 421 8.03 -40.13 -48.07
N ARG A 422 7.80 -40.85 -49.18
CA ARG A 422 7.44 -42.27 -49.35
C ARG A 422 6.62 -42.45 -50.64
N ARG A 423 7.35 -42.58 -51.75
CA ARG A 423 7.06 -43.63 -52.73
C ARG A 423 8.15 -44.68 -52.55
#